data_AF-A0A822CUW5-F1
#
_entry.id   AF-A0A822CUW5-F1
#
_cell.length_a   1.000
_cell.length_b   1.000
_cell.length_c   1.000
_cell.angle_alpha   90.00
_cell.angle_beta   90.00
_cell.angle_gamma   90.00
#
_symmetry.space_group_name_H-M   'P 1'
#
loop_
_entity.id
_entity.type
_entity.pdbx_description
1 polymer ?
#
loop_
_entity_poly.entity_id
_entity_poly.type
_entity_poly.pdbx_seq_one_letter_code
_entity_poly.pdbx_strand_id
1 'polypeptide(L)'
;MLLRSTRPLRIFILIPDMRNVVYEVCRGFKEILLVSILLIVLMFMFAIYGVQIIGGRLTRCNDIAFFNDQKSCHGTFWRKLYVSKMNVSNDDPVMLVPRVWANPHNFNFDNIGSAMLALFEVLSLEGWLDIRDIIMERMGP
;
A
#
# COMPACT_ATOMS: atom_id res chain seq x y z
N MET A 1 -20.10 12.22 15.71
CA MET A 1 -19.11 13.32 15.56
C MET A 1 -18.62 13.49 14.11
N LEU A 2 -18.43 12.43 13.32
CA LEU A 2 -18.02 12.50 11.89
C LEU A 2 -18.94 13.38 11.02
N LEU A 3 -20.26 13.25 11.12
CA LEU A 3 -21.23 14.09 10.38
C LEU A 3 -21.22 15.56 10.83
N ARG A 4 -20.61 15.90 11.98
CA ARG A 4 -20.42 17.29 12.40
C ARG A 4 -19.29 17.96 11.61
N SER A 5 -18.34 17.17 11.11
CA SER A 5 -17.21 17.64 10.29
C SER A 5 -17.63 18.07 8.88
N THR A 6 -18.85 17.76 8.44
CA THR A 6 -19.38 18.22 7.14
C THR A 6 -20.00 19.62 7.21
N ARG A 7 -20.05 20.27 8.37
CA ARG A 7 -20.55 21.65 8.51
C ARG A 7 -19.92 22.67 7.55
N PRO A 8 -18.61 22.61 7.22
CA PRO A 8 -18.01 23.50 6.23
C PRO A 8 -18.63 23.38 4.83
N LEU A 9 -19.27 22.26 4.47
CA LEU A 9 -19.93 22.13 3.16
C LEU A 9 -21.09 23.11 2.97
N ARG A 10 -21.64 23.69 4.05
CA ARG A 10 -22.65 24.74 3.96
C ARG A 10 -22.14 25.97 3.20
N ILE A 11 -20.83 26.22 3.19
CA ILE A 11 -20.20 27.33 2.48
C ILE A 11 -20.43 27.20 0.96
N PHE A 12 -20.42 25.97 0.41
CA PHE A 12 -20.70 25.72 -1.02
C PHE A 12 -22.14 26.08 -1.42
N ILE A 13 -23.09 26.07 -0.46
CA ILE A 13 -24.49 26.41 -0.70
C ILE A 13 -24.73 27.91 -0.44
N LEU A 14 -24.03 28.48 0.54
CA LEU A 14 -24.19 29.87 0.97
C LEU A 14 -23.54 30.88 0.00
N ILE A 15 -22.40 30.53 -0.60
CA ILE A 15 -21.66 31.41 -1.51
C ILE A 15 -22.00 31.02 -2.97
N PRO A 16 -22.61 31.92 -3.77
CA PRO A 16 -23.05 31.61 -5.13
C PRO A 16 -21.88 31.26 -6.07
N ASP A 17 -20.71 31.88 -5.89
CA ASP A 17 -19.51 31.60 -6.68
C ASP A 17 -19.02 30.16 -6.48
N MET A 18 -19.01 29.69 -5.22
CA MET A 18 -18.62 28.32 -4.88
C MET A 18 -19.60 27.29 -5.45
N ARG A 19 -20.89 27.63 -5.52
CA ARG A 19 -21.91 26.78 -6.14
C ARG A 19 -21.66 26.59 -7.64
N ASN A 20 -21.28 27.66 -8.33
CA ASN A 20 -20.98 27.60 -9.77
C ASN A 20 -19.76 26.70 -10.04
N VAL A 21 -18.72 26.77 -9.21
CA VAL A 21 -17.56 25.87 -9.31
C VAL A 21 -17.97 24.40 -9.18
N VAL A 22 -18.80 24.07 -8.19
CA VAL A 22 -19.30 22.69 -8.02
C VAL A 22 -20.14 22.26 -9.22
N TYR A 23 -20.97 23.15 -9.77
CA TYR A 23 -21.77 22.85 -10.96
C TYR A 23 -20.91 22.52 -12.19
N GLU A 24 -19.84 23.29 -12.45
CA GLU A 24 -18.91 22.99 -13.53
C GLU A 24 -18.16 21.66 -13.34
N VAL A 25 -17.79 21.33 -12.10
CA VAL A 25 -17.18 20.02 -11.78
C VAL A 25 -18.18 18.87 -12.03
N CYS A 26 -19.42 19.02 -11.56
CA CYS A 26 -20.47 18.00 -11.75
C CYS A 26 -20.84 17.82 -13.23
N ARG A 27 -20.78 18.89 -14.03
CA ARG A 27 -21.02 18.83 -15.48
C ARG A 27 -20.01 17.92 -16.19
N GLY A 28 -18.76 17.88 -15.72
CA GLY A 28 -17.71 16.99 -16.23
C GLY A 28 -17.75 15.55 -15.69
N PHE A 29 -18.66 15.24 -14.76
CA PHE A 29 -18.64 13.96 -14.04
C PHE A 29 -18.79 12.74 -14.94
N LYS A 30 -19.54 12.84 -16.05
CA LYS A 30 -19.74 11.73 -16.99
C LYS A 30 -18.42 11.26 -17.61
N GLU A 31 -17.57 12.19 -18.03
CA GLU A 31 -16.26 11.87 -18.62
C GLU A 31 -15.28 11.33 -17.58
N ILE A 32 -15.27 11.93 -16.37
CA ILE A 32 -14.46 11.45 -15.24
C ILE A 32 -14.82 10.01 -14.89
N LEU A 33 -16.12 9.68 -14.87
CA LEU A 33 -16.61 8.35 -14.55
C LEU A 33 -16.16 7.33 -15.60
N LEU A 34 -16.20 7.68 -16.90
CA LEU A 34 -15.76 6.79 -17.98
C LEU A 34 -14.27 6.42 -17.84
N VAL A 35 -13.40 7.42 -17.59
CA VAL A 35 -11.97 7.19 -17.34
C VAL A 35 -11.77 6.37 -16.06
N SER A 36 -12.54 6.64 -15.01
CA SER A 36 -12.47 5.89 -13.75
C SER A 36 -12.83 4.41 -13.92
N ILE A 37 -13.86 4.09 -14.72
CA ILE A 37 -14.22 2.71 -15.05
C ILE A 37 -13.07 2.02 -15.77
N LEU A 38 -12.46 2.68 -16.77
CA LEU A 38 -11.34 2.12 -17.51
C LEU A 38 -10.18 1.77 -16.57
N LEU A 39 -9.84 2.67 -15.64
CA LEU A 39 -8.80 2.43 -14.63
C LEU A 39 -9.16 1.28 -13.68
N ILE A 40 -10.41 1.17 -13.25
CA ILE A 40 -10.86 0.07 -12.38
C ILE A 40 -10.77 -1.27 -13.09
N VAL A 41 -11.17 -1.35 -14.35
CA VAL A 41 -11.07 -2.58 -15.16
C VAL A 41 -9.60 -2.97 -15.35
N LEU A 42 -8.73 -2.01 -15.64
CA LEU A 42 -7.29 -2.23 -15.75
C LEU A 42 -6.71 -2.77 -14.45
N MET A 43 -6.99 -2.12 -13.32
CA MET A 43 -6.56 -2.57 -11.99
C MET A 43 -7.07 -3.97 -11.67
N PHE A 44 -8.31 -4.29 -12.04
CA PHE A 44 -8.89 -5.60 -11.80
C PHE A 44 -8.17 -6.71 -12.57
N MET A 45 -7.82 -6.47 -13.85
CA MET A 45 -7.03 -7.43 -14.63
C MET A 45 -5.67 -7.68 -14.01
N PHE A 46 -4.94 -6.62 -13.64
CA PHE A 46 -3.64 -6.75 -12.97
C PHE A 46 -3.75 -7.37 -11.57
N ALA A 47 -4.84 -7.12 -10.86
CA ALA A 47 -5.08 -7.71 -9.54
C ALA A 47 -5.24 -9.23 -9.64
N ILE A 48 -6.07 -9.73 -10.57
CA ILE A 48 -6.23 -11.17 -10.81
C ILE A 48 -4.88 -11.80 -11.16
N TYR A 49 -4.15 -11.17 -12.09
CA TYR A 49 -2.82 -11.64 -12.49
C TYR A 49 -1.84 -11.70 -11.31
N GLY A 50 -1.78 -10.64 -10.51
CA GLY A 50 -0.92 -10.54 -9.34
C GLY A 50 -1.26 -11.59 -8.27
N VAL A 51 -2.55 -11.79 -7.97
CA VAL A 51 -3.01 -12.81 -7.02
C VAL A 51 -2.63 -14.22 -7.48
N GLN A 52 -2.74 -14.51 -8.77
CA GLN A 52 -2.46 -15.85 -9.29
C GLN A 52 -0.96 -16.20 -9.28
N ILE A 53 -0.08 -15.23 -9.47
CA ILE A 53 1.38 -15.47 -9.48
C ILE A 53 1.98 -15.39 -8.08
N ILE A 54 1.57 -14.37 -7.33
CA ILE A 54 2.24 -13.90 -6.11
C ILE A 54 1.44 -14.24 -4.85
N GLY A 55 0.17 -14.61 -4.98
CA GLY A 55 -0.72 -14.91 -3.85
C GLY A 55 -0.17 -15.98 -2.92
N GLY A 56 -0.06 -15.65 -1.63
CA GLY A 56 0.48 -16.51 -0.58
C GLY A 56 1.99 -16.71 -0.62
N ARG A 57 2.71 -16.14 -1.60
CA ARG A 57 4.17 -16.33 -1.79
C ARG A 57 5.01 -15.17 -1.29
N LEU A 58 4.39 -14.08 -0.87
CA LEU A 58 5.08 -12.92 -0.32
C LEU A 58 5.48 -13.10 1.13
N THR A 59 5.01 -14.11 1.87
CA THR A 59 5.38 -14.26 3.28
C THR A 59 6.87 -14.62 3.44
N ARG A 60 7.58 -13.92 4.31
CA ARG A 60 8.99 -14.21 4.66
C ARG A 60 9.22 -14.05 6.15
N CYS A 61 10.31 -14.64 6.65
CA CYS A 61 10.76 -14.41 8.02
C CYS A 61 11.38 -13.00 8.12
N ASN A 62 11.17 -12.34 9.25
CA ASN A 62 11.77 -11.04 9.56
C ASN A 62 13.27 -11.09 9.88
N ASP A 63 13.83 -12.28 10.08
CA ASP A 63 15.26 -12.56 10.31
C ASP A 63 15.92 -12.99 8.99
N ILE A 64 17.01 -12.31 8.61
CA ILE A 64 17.76 -12.54 7.35
C ILE A 64 18.36 -13.96 7.33
N ALA A 65 18.76 -14.48 8.50
CA ALA A 65 19.37 -15.81 8.59
C ALA A 65 18.40 -16.94 8.19
N PHE A 66 17.09 -16.73 8.38
CA PHE A 66 16.04 -17.72 8.11
C PHE A 66 15.00 -17.21 7.11
N PHE A 67 15.41 -16.33 6.18
CA PHE A 67 14.51 -15.60 5.27
C PHE A 67 13.51 -16.50 4.52
N ASN A 68 13.99 -17.65 4.01
CA ASN A 68 13.20 -18.60 3.22
C ASN A 68 12.68 -19.80 4.01
N ASP A 69 13.11 -19.99 5.27
CA ASP A 69 12.79 -21.19 6.04
C ASP A 69 11.70 -20.91 7.08
N GLN A 70 10.46 -21.25 6.71
CA GLN A 70 9.30 -21.06 7.58
C GLN A 70 9.39 -21.91 8.87
N LYS A 71 9.95 -23.13 8.79
CA LYS A 71 9.98 -24.06 9.94
C LYS A 71 10.98 -23.61 11.00
N SER A 72 12.02 -22.90 10.59
CA SER A 72 13.07 -22.39 11.48
C SER A 72 12.79 -20.96 11.98
N CYS A 73 11.71 -20.32 11.52
CA CYS A 73 11.32 -18.96 11.91
C CYS A 73 10.59 -18.93 13.28
N HIS A 74 11.28 -19.40 14.32
CA HIS A 74 10.80 -19.40 15.71
C HIS A 74 11.86 -18.85 16.68
N GLY A 75 11.41 -18.36 17.83
CA GLY A 75 12.27 -17.75 18.86
C GLY A 75 12.43 -16.24 18.72
N THR A 76 13.51 -15.70 19.26
CA THR A 76 13.81 -14.26 19.31
C THR A 76 15.17 -13.97 18.70
N PHE A 77 15.34 -12.80 18.07
CA PHE A 77 16.61 -12.36 17.51
C PHE A 77 16.84 -10.87 17.80
N TRP A 78 18.11 -10.45 17.71
CA TRP A 78 18.50 -9.05 17.83
C TRP A 78 18.30 -8.35 16.48
N ARG A 79 17.43 -7.34 16.44
CA ARG A 79 17.19 -6.52 15.26
C ARG A 79 17.80 -5.13 15.45
N LYS A 80 18.59 -4.69 14.46
CA LYS A 80 19.08 -3.32 14.39
C LYS A 80 17.93 -2.36 14.09
N LEU A 81 17.83 -1.28 14.85
CA LEU A 81 16.83 -0.24 14.68
C LEU A 81 17.45 0.91 13.88
N TYR A 82 16.78 1.31 12.80
CA TYR A 82 17.20 2.46 12.03
C TYR A 82 16.76 3.75 12.73
N VAL A 83 17.70 4.51 13.30
CA VAL A 83 17.42 5.81 13.95
C VAL A 83 17.26 6.92 12.93
N SER A 84 18.03 6.86 11.84
CA SER A 84 17.95 7.77 10.71
C SER A 84 17.99 6.99 9.41
N LYS A 85 17.28 7.49 8.38
CA LYS A 85 17.42 6.99 7.00
C LYS A 85 18.77 7.38 6.39
N MET A 86 19.46 8.36 6.99
CA MET A 86 20.81 8.78 6.59
C MET A 86 21.85 8.03 7.41
N ASN A 87 22.98 7.72 6.79
CA ASN A 87 24.08 6.99 7.41
C ASN A 87 24.88 7.91 8.34
N VAL A 88 24.36 8.18 9.53
CA VAL A 88 24.89 9.19 10.46
C VAL A 88 25.83 8.58 11.50
N SER A 89 25.73 7.27 11.78
CA SER A 89 26.59 6.57 12.76
C SER A 89 26.45 5.05 12.64
N ASN A 90 27.55 4.31 12.82
CA ASN A 90 27.58 2.84 12.71
C ASN A 90 26.98 2.08 13.92
N ASP A 91 26.60 2.80 14.98
CA ASP A 91 26.14 2.22 16.25
C ASP A 91 24.60 2.32 16.35
N ASP A 92 23.93 1.62 15.43
CA ASP A 92 22.48 1.50 15.46
C ASP A 92 22.05 0.67 16.68
N PRO A 93 21.11 1.17 17.51
CA PRO A 93 20.64 0.45 18.68
C PRO A 93 19.97 -0.87 18.28
N VAL A 94 20.21 -1.92 19.07
CA VAL A 94 19.63 -3.25 18.85
C VAL A 94 18.54 -3.54 19.87
N MET A 95 17.46 -4.20 19.42
CA MET A 95 16.36 -4.64 20.28
C MET A 95 16.07 -6.12 20.03
N LEU A 96 15.71 -6.82 21.10
CA LEU A 96 15.24 -8.20 21.03
C LEU A 96 13.79 -8.24 20.53
N VAL A 97 13.56 -8.89 19.38
CA VAL A 97 12.22 -9.01 18.77
C VAL A 97 11.91 -10.48 18.45
N PRO A 98 10.63 -10.89 18.47
CA PRO A 98 10.25 -12.23 18.07
C PRO A 98 10.42 -12.44 16.57
N ARG A 99 10.80 -13.66 16.18
CA ARG A 99 10.76 -14.09 14.78
C ARG A 99 9.32 -14.30 14.35
N VAL A 100 8.94 -13.70 13.23
CA VAL A 100 7.58 -13.77 12.70
C VAL A 100 7.64 -14.02 11.20
N TRP A 101 6.85 -15.00 10.75
CA TRP A 101 6.60 -15.28 9.35
C TRP A 101 5.38 -14.47 8.89
N ALA A 102 5.61 -13.39 8.15
CA ALA A 102 4.55 -12.45 7.81
C ALA A 102 4.70 -11.86 6.39
N ASN A 103 3.57 -11.37 5.88
CA ASN A 103 3.53 -10.54 4.69
C ASN A 103 4.15 -9.15 4.95
N PRO A 104 4.52 -8.42 3.89
CA PRO A 104 4.78 -6.99 4.00
C PRO A 104 3.58 -6.30 4.66
N HIS A 105 3.86 -5.35 5.56
CA HIS A 105 2.80 -4.70 6.35
C HIS A 105 1.84 -3.87 5.49
N ASN A 106 2.37 -3.21 4.45
CA ASN A 106 1.60 -2.23 3.67
C ASN A 106 0.79 -2.86 2.54
N PHE A 107 1.20 -4.02 2.01
CA PHE A 107 0.52 -4.64 0.87
C PHE A 107 0.65 -6.17 0.88
N ASN A 108 -0.32 -6.82 0.25
CA ASN A 108 -0.31 -8.26 -0.02
C ASN A 108 -1.16 -8.57 -1.26
N PHE A 109 -0.87 -9.68 -1.91
CA PHE A 109 -1.58 -10.16 -3.10
C PHE A 109 -2.35 -11.46 -2.81
N ASP A 110 -2.72 -11.70 -1.55
CA ASP A 110 -3.39 -12.96 -1.15
C ASP A 110 -4.87 -12.96 -1.56
N ASN A 111 -5.48 -11.78 -1.64
CA ASN A 111 -6.88 -11.59 -2.04
C ASN A 111 -6.97 -10.49 -3.11
N ILE A 112 -8.01 -10.56 -3.95
CA ILE A 112 -8.26 -9.58 -5.01
C ILE A 112 -8.42 -8.16 -4.44
N GLY A 113 -9.11 -8.01 -3.30
CA GLY A 113 -9.28 -6.70 -2.65
C GLY A 113 -7.96 -6.08 -2.20
N SER A 114 -7.09 -6.87 -1.57
CA SER A 114 -5.75 -6.41 -1.16
C SER A 114 -4.88 -6.05 -2.36
N ALA A 115 -4.94 -6.86 -3.42
CA ALA A 115 -4.20 -6.60 -4.66
C ALA A 115 -4.68 -5.32 -5.35
N MET A 116 -6.00 -5.06 -5.38
CA MET A 116 -6.55 -3.82 -5.92
C MET A 116 -6.13 -2.59 -5.10
N LEU A 117 -6.08 -2.69 -3.76
CA LEU A 117 -5.55 -1.62 -2.90
C LEU A 117 -4.06 -1.37 -3.15
N ALA A 118 -3.26 -2.43 -3.24
CA ALA A 118 -1.83 -2.31 -3.55
C ALA A 118 -1.60 -1.66 -4.93
N LEU A 119 -2.38 -2.04 -5.93
CA LEU A 119 -2.32 -1.43 -7.27
C LEU A 119 -2.79 0.03 -7.27
N PHE A 120 -3.78 0.37 -6.45
CA PHE A 120 -4.21 1.75 -6.27
C PHE A 120 -3.12 2.62 -5.64
N GLU A 121 -2.37 2.10 -4.66
CA GLU A 121 -1.19 2.78 -4.10
C GLU A 121 -0.11 2.96 -5.17
N VAL A 122 0.19 1.93 -5.96
CA VAL A 122 1.15 2.02 -7.08
C VAL A 122 0.74 3.08 -8.12
N LEU A 123 -0.56 3.22 -8.40
CA LEU A 123 -1.07 4.24 -9.34
C LEU A 123 -0.83 5.67 -8.86
N SER A 124 -0.70 5.89 -7.54
CA SER A 124 -0.34 7.21 -6.99
C SER A 124 1.14 7.55 -7.17
N LEU A 125 1.96 6.59 -7.62
CA LEU A 125 3.42 6.67 -7.75
C LEU A 125 4.16 6.94 -6.43
N GLU A 126 3.49 6.75 -5.30
CA GLU A 126 4.08 6.79 -3.97
C GLU A 126 4.35 5.35 -3.50
N GLY A 127 5.55 5.07 -2.99
CA GLY A 127 5.90 3.75 -2.43
C GLY A 127 5.96 2.58 -3.44
N TRP A 128 5.77 2.82 -4.74
CA TRP A 128 5.80 1.77 -5.76
C TRP A 128 7.16 1.07 -5.88
N LEU A 129 8.26 1.78 -5.55
CA LEU A 129 9.60 1.22 -5.51
C LEU A 129 9.71 0.12 -4.45
N ASP A 130 9.13 0.33 -3.27
CA ASP A 130 9.12 -0.67 -2.20
C ASP A 130 8.37 -1.94 -2.66
N ILE A 131 7.23 -1.76 -3.33
CA ILE A 131 6.43 -2.88 -3.88
C ILE A 131 7.24 -3.66 -4.92
N ARG A 132 7.87 -2.95 -5.87
CA ARG A 132 8.72 -3.56 -6.90
C ARG A 132 9.87 -4.34 -6.28
N ASP A 133 10.63 -3.70 -5.39
CA ASP A 133 11.85 -4.26 -4.83
C ASP A 133 11.56 -5.48 -3.95
N ILE A 134 10.48 -5.44 -3.17
CA ILE A 134 10.01 -6.58 -2.37
C ILE A 134 9.55 -7.74 -3.26
N ILE A 135 8.85 -7.47 -4.37
CA ILE A 135 8.43 -8.52 -5.30
C ILE A 135 9.67 -9.17 -5.93
N MET A 136 10.64 -8.38 -6.39
CA MET A 136 11.89 -8.89 -6.96
C MET A 136 12.70 -9.71 -5.95
N GLU A 137 12.83 -9.23 -4.71
CA GLU A 137 13.56 -9.93 -3.65
C GLU A 137 12.91 -11.28 -3.28
N ARG A 138 11.58 -11.33 -3.26
CA ARG A 138 10.84 -12.51 -2.76
C ARG A 138 10.50 -13.53 -3.85
N MET A 139 10.27 -13.08 -5.09
CA MET A 139 9.86 -13.94 -6.21
C MET A 139 10.99 -14.23 -7.19
N GLY A 140 12.07 -13.45 -7.17
CA GLY A 140 13.14 -13.50 -8.17
C GLY A 140 12.96 -12.45 -9.28
N PRO A 141 13.97 -12.31 -10.16
CA PRO A 141 13.94 -11.38 -11.30
C PRO A 141 12.89 -11.74 -12.35
#